data_AF-A0A250JSS4-F1
#
_entry.id   AF-A0A250JSS4-F1
#
_cell.length_a   1.000
_cell.length_b   1.000
_cell.length_c   1.000
_cell.angle_alpha   90.00
_cell.angle_beta   90.00
_cell.angle_gamma   90.00
#
_symmetry.space_group_name_H-M   'P 1'
#
loop_
_entity.id
_entity.type
_entity.pdbx_description
1 polymer ?
#
loop_
_entity_poly.entity_id
_entity_poly.type
_entity_poly.pdbx_seq_one_letter_code
_entity_poly.pdbx_strand_id
1 'polypeptide(L)'
;MSADRDIDEWMAARGLTLPEARARARAVLEEVGLTRPGKQRMSEPKLLKAADVVAERFFPVCADAACLKVAQASGREPIRVEPRLHCARCGGSANRRAEVAFVETCQRYGVRRVVVVGGSPAVREELEAKLGHQIDLRMVDGTERRTADRARSDLDWADLVLVWGATELHHKVSGHYTNGGPAYSRKVVHVVKRGVAALLEEGITHLERTR
;
A
#
# COMPACT_ATOMS: atom_id res chain seq x y z
N MET A 1 20.23 -34.99 7.54
CA MET A 1 19.38 -35.04 8.73
C MET A 1 18.12 -34.21 8.45
N SER A 2 16.95 -34.83 8.31
CA SER A 2 15.67 -34.11 8.20
C SER A 2 15.31 -33.61 9.59
N ALA A 3 15.56 -32.33 9.86
CA ALA A 3 15.14 -31.72 11.12
C ALA A 3 13.64 -31.43 11.01
N ASP A 4 12.80 -32.36 11.49
CA ASP A 4 11.38 -32.10 11.67
C ASP A 4 11.23 -30.83 12.54
N ARG A 5 10.43 -29.86 12.11
CA ARG A 5 10.22 -28.61 12.85
C ARG A 5 8.90 -28.63 13.59
N ASP A 6 8.82 -27.88 14.68
CA ASP A 6 7.57 -27.64 15.38
C ASP A 6 6.59 -26.84 14.49
N ILE A 7 5.34 -27.29 14.43
CA ILE A 7 4.30 -26.71 13.57
C ILE A 7 3.88 -25.34 14.10
N ASP A 8 3.78 -25.17 15.41
CA ASP A 8 3.31 -23.92 16.02
C ASP A 8 4.39 -22.85 15.89
N GLU A 9 5.67 -23.20 16.06
CA GLU A 9 6.79 -22.29 15.74
C GLU A 9 6.81 -21.88 14.26
N TRP A 10 6.56 -22.83 13.36
CA TRP A 10 6.47 -22.55 11.92
C TRP A 10 5.30 -21.63 11.55
N MET A 11 4.15 -21.79 12.23
CA MET A 11 2.99 -20.90 12.09
C MET A 11 3.28 -19.51 12.66
N ALA A 12 3.89 -19.43 13.85
CA ALA A 12 4.24 -18.19 14.51
C ALA A 12 5.21 -17.35 13.65
N ALA A 13 6.18 -17.97 12.99
CA ALA A 13 7.09 -17.31 12.05
C ALA A 13 6.39 -16.68 10.83
N ARG A 14 5.11 -17.01 10.59
CA ARG A 14 4.25 -16.44 9.55
C ARG A 14 3.20 -15.47 10.11
N GLY A 15 3.30 -15.14 11.40
CA GLY A 15 2.36 -14.26 12.09
C GLY A 15 1.07 -14.93 12.52
N LEU A 16 0.93 -16.25 12.35
CA LEU A 16 -0.23 -17.00 12.85
C LEU A 16 -0.01 -17.31 14.33
N THR A 17 -0.08 -16.29 15.17
CA THR A 17 0.16 -16.38 16.62
C THR A 17 -1.15 -16.37 17.42
N LEU A 18 -2.22 -15.82 16.86
CA LEU A 18 -3.54 -15.80 17.47
C LEU A 18 -4.14 -17.23 17.56
N PRO A 19 -4.76 -17.64 18.69
CA PRO A 19 -5.29 -18.99 18.87
C PRO A 19 -6.26 -19.42 17.77
N GLU A 20 -7.20 -18.54 17.39
CA GLU A 20 -8.19 -18.82 16.33
C GLU A 20 -7.52 -19.00 14.96
N ALA A 21 -6.55 -18.15 14.63
CA ALA A 21 -5.80 -18.24 13.38
C ALA A 21 -4.99 -19.54 13.31
N ARG A 22 -4.31 -19.92 14.41
CA ARG A 22 -3.56 -21.18 14.50
C ARG A 22 -4.48 -22.39 14.34
N ALA A 23 -5.58 -22.42 15.09
CA ALA A 23 -6.56 -23.50 15.02
C ALA A 23 -7.12 -23.63 13.60
N ARG A 24 -7.46 -22.52 12.95
CA ARG A 24 -8.00 -22.52 11.60
C ARG A 24 -6.97 -22.98 10.56
N ALA A 25 -5.74 -22.48 10.61
CA ALA A 25 -4.67 -22.91 9.72
C ALA A 25 -4.35 -24.40 9.90
N ARG A 26 -4.30 -24.88 11.14
CA ARG A 26 -4.10 -26.30 11.45
C ARG A 26 -5.21 -27.17 10.87
N ALA A 27 -6.48 -26.77 11.05
CA ALA A 27 -7.61 -27.52 10.50
C ALA A 27 -7.50 -27.72 8.99
N VAL A 28 -7.09 -26.69 8.25
CA VAL A 28 -6.85 -26.80 6.79
C VAL A 28 -5.70 -27.75 6.47
N LEU A 29 -4.60 -27.71 7.23
CA LEU A 29 -3.48 -28.64 7.02
C LEU A 29 -3.83 -30.10 7.35
N GLU A 30 -4.74 -30.31 8.30
CA GLU A 30 -5.27 -31.64 8.66
C GLU A 30 -6.23 -32.15 7.57
N GLU A 31 -7.09 -31.30 7.03
CA GLU A 31 -8.03 -31.61 5.94
C GLU A 31 -7.31 -32.12 4.68
N VAL A 32 -6.16 -31.50 4.33
CA VAL A 32 -5.35 -31.91 3.17
C VAL A 32 -4.33 -33.01 3.50
N GLY A 33 -4.36 -33.58 4.71
CA GLY A 33 -3.50 -34.71 5.11
C GLY A 33 -2.01 -34.38 5.31
N LEU A 34 -1.65 -33.10 5.46
CA LEU A 34 -0.26 -32.70 5.73
C LEU A 34 0.12 -32.93 7.20
N THR A 35 -0.84 -32.81 8.11
CA THR A 35 -0.69 -33.17 9.54
C THR A 35 -1.90 -33.94 10.05
N ARG A 36 -1.94 -34.26 11.35
CA ARG A 36 -3.06 -34.91 12.04
C ARG A 36 -3.30 -34.25 13.40
N PRO A 37 -4.51 -34.40 13.99
CA PRO A 37 -4.78 -33.93 15.35
C PRO A 37 -3.69 -34.37 16.33
N GLY A 38 -3.20 -33.43 17.14
CA GLY A 38 -2.16 -33.67 18.15
C GLY A 38 -0.73 -33.84 17.63
N LYS A 39 -0.49 -33.97 16.31
CA LYS A 39 0.87 -34.04 15.77
C LYS A 39 1.56 -32.68 15.88
N GLN A 40 2.69 -32.60 16.58
CA GLN A 40 3.39 -31.34 16.85
C GLN A 40 4.46 -30.97 15.83
N ARG A 41 5.07 -31.96 15.16
CA ARG A 41 6.21 -31.73 14.25
C ARG A 41 5.91 -32.13 12.81
N MET A 42 6.56 -31.46 11.87
CA MET A 42 6.43 -31.71 10.44
C MET A 42 7.80 -31.64 9.74
N SER A 43 8.04 -32.56 8.81
CA SER A 43 9.26 -32.59 7.99
C SER A 43 9.33 -31.40 7.03
N GLU A 44 10.52 -30.91 6.71
CA GLU A 44 10.72 -29.75 5.82
C GLU A 44 9.97 -29.83 4.46
N PRO A 45 9.95 -30.96 3.73
CA PRO A 45 9.20 -31.05 2.46
C PRO A 45 7.70 -30.86 2.63
N LYS A 46 7.14 -31.24 3.79
CA LYS A 46 5.73 -31.01 4.11
C LYS A 46 5.46 -29.57 4.52
N LEU A 47 6.44 -28.90 5.14
CA LEU A 47 6.32 -27.48 5.51
C LEU A 47 6.29 -26.56 4.29
N LEU A 48 7.01 -26.92 3.22
CA LEU A 48 6.91 -26.22 1.93
C LEU A 48 5.49 -26.34 1.37
N LYS A 49 4.96 -27.56 1.27
CA LYS A 49 3.58 -27.81 0.83
C LYS A 49 2.54 -27.13 1.73
N ALA A 50 2.78 -27.11 3.04
CA ALA A 50 1.91 -26.42 3.99
C ALA A 50 1.91 -24.90 3.77
N ALA A 51 3.05 -24.31 3.39
CA ALA A 51 3.13 -22.89 3.07
C ALA A 51 2.29 -22.55 1.84
N ASP A 52 2.36 -23.39 0.80
CA ASP A 52 1.57 -23.22 -0.43
C ASP A 52 0.06 -23.31 -0.13
N VAL A 53 -0.37 -24.35 0.60
CA VAL A 53 -1.78 -24.53 1.00
C VAL A 53 -2.28 -23.33 1.81
N VAL A 54 -1.48 -22.83 2.76
CA VAL A 54 -1.86 -21.66 3.56
C VAL A 54 -1.95 -20.40 2.70
N ALA A 55 -1.01 -20.19 1.77
CA ALA A 55 -0.98 -19.02 0.90
C ALA A 55 -2.11 -19.00 -0.14
N GLU A 56 -2.51 -20.18 -0.63
CA GLU A 56 -3.65 -20.36 -1.52
C GLU A 56 -4.98 -20.15 -0.79
N ARG A 57 -5.13 -20.72 0.41
CA ARG A 57 -6.38 -20.68 1.14
C ARG A 57 -6.66 -19.34 1.80
N PHE A 58 -5.63 -18.72 2.38
CA PHE A 58 -5.80 -17.59 3.26
C PHE A 58 -5.23 -16.28 2.72
N PHE A 59 -5.83 -15.17 3.14
CA PHE A 59 -5.28 -13.83 3.00
C PHE A 59 -4.78 -13.34 4.38
N PRO A 60 -3.46 -13.31 4.64
CA PRO A 60 -2.89 -12.79 5.88
C PRO A 60 -3.18 -11.30 6.06
N VAL A 61 -3.85 -10.92 7.17
CA VAL A 61 -4.32 -9.54 7.36
C VAL A 61 -4.16 -9.00 8.79
N CYS A 62 -3.71 -7.74 8.91
CA CYS A 62 -3.63 -7.02 10.19
C CYS A 62 -4.95 -6.35 10.57
N ALA A 63 -5.04 -5.75 11.77
CA ALA A 63 -6.30 -5.22 12.37
C ALA A 63 -6.91 -4.02 11.67
N ASP A 64 -6.20 -3.47 10.70
CA ASP A 64 -6.64 -2.29 9.99
C ASP A 64 -7.84 -2.60 9.09
N ALA A 65 -8.92 -1.81 9.24
CA ALA A 65 -10.17 -2.03 8.51
C ALA A 65 -10.00 -1.96 6.99
N ALA A 66 -9.10 -1.11 6.49
CA ALA A 66 -8.83 -1.02 5.05
C ALA A 66 -8.15 -2.29 4.52
N CYS A 67 -7.22 -2.87 5.30
CA CYS A 67 -6.63 -4.15 4.97
C CYS A 67 -7.65 -5.30 5.00
N LEU A 68 -8.56 -5.30 5.99
CA LEU A 68 -9.61 -6.31 6.12
C LEU A 68 -10.57 -6.29 4.93
N LYS A 69 -10.99 -5.10 4.49
CA LYS A 69 -11.87 -4.93 3.32
C LYS A 69 -11.25 -5.54 2.06
N VAL A 70 -9.94 -5.33 1.85
CA VAL A 70 -9.20 -5.93 0.72
C VAL A 70 -9.12 -7.45 0.87
N ALA A 71 -8.83 -7.96 2.07
CA ALA A 71 -8.78 -9.39 2.32
C ALA A 71 -10.13 -10.08 2.01
N GLN A 72 -11.24 -9.47 2.42
CA GLN A 72 -12.60 -9.96 2.13
C GLN A 72 -12.92 -9.99 0.64
N ALA A 73 -12.43 -9.01 -0.13
CA ALA A 73 -12.62 -8.95 -1.58
C ALA A 73 -11.63 -9.83 -2.38
N SER A 74 -10.66 -10.48 -1.71
CA SER A 74 -9.55 -11.17 -2.39
C SER A 74 -9.90 -12.56 -2.95
N GLY A 75 -11.07 -13.10 -2.60
CA GLY A 75 -11.44 -14.49 -2.91
C GLY A 75 -10.77 -15.55 -2.01
N ARG A 76 -9.86 -15.14 -1.12
CA ARG A 76 -9.23 -16.00 -0.10
C ARG A 76 -9.82 -15.72 1.29
N GLU A 77 -9.77 -16.71 2.17
CA GLU A 77 -10.29 -16.61 3.54
C GLU A 77 -9.41 -15.64 4.36
N PRO A 78 -9.92 -14.52 4.91
CA PRO A 78 -9.11 -13.62 5.71
C PRO A 78 -8.62 -14.31 6.99
N ILE A 79 -7.31 -14.28 7.23
CA ILE A 79 -6.72 -14.82 8.46
C ILE A 79 -5.93 -13.75 9.20
N ARG A 80 -6.24 -13.59 10.49
CA ARG A 80 -5.63 -12.58 11.35
C ARG A 80 -4.17 -12.92 11.62
N VAL A 81 -3.27 -11.95 11.45
CA VAL A 81 -1.83 -12.12 11.74
C VAL A 81 -1.27 -11.07 12.68
N GLU A 82 -0.34 -11.50 13.53
CA GLU A 82 0.45 -10.66 14.43
C GLU A 82 1.91 -11.17 14.54
N PRO A 83 2.92 -10.28 14.48
CA PRO A 83 2.81 -8.82 14.34
C PRO A 83 2.35 -8.37 12.95
N ARG A 84 1.91 -7.10 12.85
CA ARG A 84 1.32 -6.52 11.63
C ARG A 84 2.21 -6.59 10.38
N LEU A 85 3.51 -6.82 10.53
CA LEU A 85 4.47 -6.98 9.43
C LEU A 85 4.13 -8.17 8.53
N HIS A 86 3.42 -9.18 9.04
CA HIS A 86 2.98 -10.33 8.26
C HIS A 86 1.72 -10.06 7.41
N CYS A 87 1.15 -8.86 7.46
CA CYS A 87 0.01 -8.50 6.63
C CYS A 87 0.39 -8.49 5.15
N ALA A 88 -0.26 -9.32 4.35
CA ALA A 88 0.00 -9.42 2.91
C ALA A 88 -0.32 -8.13 2.15
N ARG A 89 -1.20 -7.27 2.71
CA ARG A 89 -1.58 -6.00 2.09
C ARG A 89 -0.58 -4.88 2.39
N CYS A 90 -0.27 -4.66 3.67
CA CYS A 90 0.48 -3.46 4.08
C CYS A 90 1.91 -3.74 4.55
N GLY A 91 2.28 -5.00 4.78
CA GLY A 91 3.58 -5.34 5.37
C GLY A 91 3.84 -4.62 6.70
N GLY A 92 2.79 -4.23 7.42
CA GLY A 92 2.89 -3.47 8.65
C GLY A 92 3.24 -1.98 8.48
N SER A 93 3.08 -1.39 7.30
CA SER A 93 3.35 0.04 7.06
C SER A 93 2.10 0.79 6.56
N ALA A 94 1.81 1.93 7.18
CA ALA A 94 0.74 2.83 6.72
C ALA A 94 1.07 3.42 5.34
N ASN A 95 2.34 3.80 5.10
CA ASN A 95 2.80 4.28 3.80
C ASN A 95 2.59 3.20 2.74
N ARG A 96 3.02 1.96 2.99
CA ARG A 96 2.83 0.85 2.03
C ARG A 96 1.36 0.60 1.72
N ARG A 97 0.49 0.66 2.73
CA ARG A 97 -0.96 0.54 2.53
C ARG A 97 -1.49 1.64 1.61
N ALA A 98 -1.10 2.89 1.86
CA ALA A 98 -1.53 4.04 1.08
C ALA A 98 -0.97 4.01 -0.35
N GLU A 99 0.29 3.60 -0.54
CA GLU A 99 0.91 3.38 -1.85
C GLU A 99 0.11 2.41 -2.71
N VAL A 100 -0.18 1.21 -2.20
CA VAL A 100 -0.92 0.19 -2.95
C VAL A 100 -2.36 0.66 -3.21
N ALA A 101 -3.02 1.25 -2.21
CA ALA A 101 -4.37 1.76 -2.38
C ALA A 101 -4.43 2.90 -3.42
N PHE A 102 -3.44 3.79 -3.44
CA PHE A 102 -3.37 4.89 -4.37
C PHE A 102 -3.17 4.41 -5.81
N VAL A 103 -2.25 3.49 -6.05
CA VAL A 103 -2.03 2.92 -7.39
C VAL A 103 -3.29 2.22 -7.91
N GLU A 104 -3.92 1.36 -7.11
CA GLU A 104 -5.17 0.69 -7.50
C GLU A 104 -6.29 1.69 -7.81
N THR A 105 -6.37 2.77 -7.03
CA THR A 105 -7.34 3.84 -7.24
C THR A 105 -7.06 4.59 -8.54
N CYS A 106 -5.81 4.95 -8.80
CA CYS A 106 -5.38 5.56 -10.06
C CYS A 106 -5.74 4.67 -11.25
N GLN A 107 -5.44 3.37 -11.20
CA GLN A 107 -5.79 2.41 -12.24
C GLN A 107 -7.29 2.34 -12.47
N ARG A 108 -8.10 2.23 -11.41
CA ARG A 108 -9.57 2.19 -11.48
C ARG A 108 -10.15 3.44 -12.15
N TYR A 109 -9.56 4.60 -11.85
CA TYR A 109 -10.04 5.89 -12.36
C TYR A 109 -9.37 6.32 -13.67
N GLY A 110 -8.42 5.55 -14.20
CA GLY A 110 -7.72 5.85 -15.45
C GLY A 110 -6.66 6.95 -15.32
N VAL A 111 -6.23 7.28 -14.09
CA VAL A 111 -5.15 8.24 -13.80
C VAL A 111 -3.83 7.53 -14.06
N ARG A 112 -3.03 8.06 -14.99
CA ARG A 112 -1.71 7.49 -15.35
C ARG A 112 -0.57 8.44 -15.02
N ARG A 113 -0.82 9.74 -15.10
CA ARG A 113 0.19 10.79 -14.96
C ARG A 113 -0.08 11.61 -13.71
N VAL A 114 0.83 11.51 -12.74
CA VAL A 114 0.70 12.18 -11.44
C VAL A 114 1.87 13.16 -11.27
N VAL A 115 1.56 14.38 -10.86
CA VAL A 115 2.56 15.35 -10.42
C VAL A 115 2.42 15.54 -8.91
N VAL A 116 3.54 15.50 -8.19
CA VAL A 116 3.59 15.88 -6.77
C VAL A 116 4.51 17.08 -6.63
N VAL A 117 4.01 18.14 -6.00
CA VAL A 117 4.74 19.40 -5.80
C VAL A 117 5.10 19.55 -4.32
N GLY A 118 6.39 19.62 -4.01
CA GLY A 118 6.93 19.61 -2.66
C GLY A 118 7.54 18.26 -2.28
N GLY A 119 7.66 18.01 -0.98
CA GLY A 119 8.38 16.87 -0.41
C GLY A 119 9.88 17.14 -0.26
N SER A 120 10.47 16.64 0.83
CA SER A 120 11.93 16.67 1.00
C SER A 120 12.60 15.78 -0.06
N PRO A 121 13.90 15.98 -0.36
CA PRO A 121 14.64 15.14 -1.33
C PRO A 121 14.47 13.64 -1.10
N ALA A 122 14.68 13.18 0.14
CA ALA A 122 14.54 11.76 0.49
C ALA A 122 13.12 11.20 0.24
N VAL A 123 12.08 11.99 0.51
CA VAL A 123 10.69 11.57 0.27
C VAL A 123 10.37 11.52 -1.23
N ARG A 124 10.95 12.42 -2.03
CA ARG A 124 10.81 12.39 -3.49
C ARG A 124 11.42 11.12 -4.07
N GLU A 125 12.66 10.80 -3.68
CA GLU A 125 13.33 9.56 -4.07
C GLU A 125 12.54 8.31 -3.66
N GLU A 126 12.01 8.30 -2.42
CA GLU A 126 11.20 7.19 -1.91
C GLU A 126 9.91 7.00 -2.74
N LEU A 127 9.19 8.08 -3.07
CA LEU A 127 7.97 8.03 -3.86
C LEU A 127 8.25 7.58 -5.30
N GLU A 128 9.31 8.10 -5.93
CA GLU A 128 9.73 7.69 -7.28
C GLU A 128 10.08 6.21 -7.33
N ALA A 129 10.89 5.72 -6.38
CA ALA A 129 11.25 4.30 -6.33
C ALA A 129 10.03 3.39 -6.19
N LYS A 130 9.05 3.79 -5.37
CA LYS A 130 7.88 2.96 -5.04
C LYS A 130 6.73 3.05 -6.03
N LEU A 131 6.52 4.20 -6.64
CA LEU A 131 5.36 4.47 -7.49
C LEU A 131 5.71 4.64 -8.98
N GLY A 132 6.93 5.09 -9.30
CA GLY A 132 7.33 5.46 -10.67
C GLY A 132 7.32 4.31 -11.68
N HIS A 133 7.28 3.05 -11.22
CA HIS A 133 7.14 1.88 -12.09
C HIS A 133 5.68 1.47 -12.34
N GLN A 134 4.72 2.10 -11.65
CA GLN A 134 3.29 1.78 -11.72
C GLN A 134 2.45 2.94 -12.27
N ILE A 135 2.93 4.17 -12.09
CA ILE A 135 2.34 5.41 -12.60
C ILE A 135 3.46 6.31 -13.11
N ASP A 136 3.17 7.11 -14.15
CA ASP A 136 4.10 8.14 -14.59
C ASP A 136 4.10 9.25 -13.54
N LEU A 137 5.20 9.36 -12.80
CA LEU A 137 5.33 10.29 -11.69
C LEU A 137 6.32 11.41 -12.02
N ARG A 138 5.92 12.66 -11.73
CA ARG A 138 6.83 13.80 -11.70
C ARG A 138 6.88 14.40 -10.31
N MET A 139 8.05 14.39 -9.70
CA MET A 139 8.31 15.12 -8.46
C MET A 139 8.82 16.52 -8.79
N VAL A 140 8.17 17.55 -8.24
CA VAL A 140 8.56 18.94 -8.39
C VAL A 140 9.10 19.46 -7.07
N ASP A 141 10.34 19.95 -7.09
CA ASP A 141 10.92 20.63 -5.95
C ASP A 141 10.12 21.90 -5.61
N GLY A 142 9.65 21.97 -4.36
CA GLY A 142 8.91 23.13 -3.87
C GLY A 142 9.80 24.31 -3.46
N THR A 143 11.11 24.12 -3.36
CA THR A 143 12.11 25.13 -2.96
C THR A 143 12.78 25.82 -4.14
N GLU A 144 12.84 25.15 -5.29
CA GLU A 144 13.46 25.70 -6.49
C GLU A 144 12.56 26.70 -7.21
N ARG A 145 13.19 27.63 -7.94
CA ARG A 145 12.46 28.61 -8.76
C ARG A 145 11.74 27.89 -9.93
N ARG A 146 10.45 27.63 -9.76
CA ARG A 146 9.55 27.21 -10.85
C ARG A 146 9.01 28.44 -11.58
N THR A 147 8.99 28.39 -12.91
CA THR A 147 8.30 29.40 -13.74
C THR A 147 6.84 29.02 -13.94
N ALA A 148 6.00 30.01 -14.25
CA ALA A 148 4.59 29.77 -14.57
C ALA A 148 4.40 28.81 -15.76
N ASP A 149 5.22 28.94 -16.80
CA ASP A 149 5.15 28.08 -17.99
C ASP A 149 5.49 26.62 -17.68
N ARG A 150 6.47 26.38 -16.80
CA ARG A 150 6.81 25.01 -16.36
C ARG A 150 5.66 24.40 -15.57
N ALA A 151 5.11 25.14 -14.61
CA ALA A 151 3.96 24.68 -13.83
C ALA A 151 2.73 24.42 -14.71
N ARG A 152 2.48 25.26 -15.72
CA ARG A 152 1.43 25.04 -16.72
C ARG A 152 1.68 23.77 -17.53
N SER A 153 2.90 23.52 -17.98
CA SER A 153 3.26 22.28 -18.68
C SER A 153 3.01 21.04 -17.83
N ASP A 154 3.26 21.10 -16.53
CA ASP A 154 2.93 20.01 -15.60
C ASP A 154 1.43 19.83 -15.44
N LEU A 155 0.68 20.93 -15.27
CA LEU A 155 -0.78 20.91 -15.21
C LEU A 155 -1.39 20.33 -16.49
N ASP A 156 -0.87 20.65 -17.66
CA ASP A 156 -1.38 20.12 -18.93
C ASP A 156 -1.05 18.63 -19.12
N TRP A 157 0.12 18.20 -18.64
CA TRP A 157 0.55 16.80 -18.71
C TRP A 157 -0.17 15.89 -17.71
N ALA A 158 -0.48 16.37 -16.51
CA ALA A 158 -0.98 15.53 -15.42
C ALA A 158 -2.46 15.19 -15.54
N ASP A 159 -2.82 13.97 -15.12
CA ASP A 159 -4.19 13.56 -14.82
C ASP A 159 -4.58 13.92 -13.38
N LEU A 160 -3.59 13.99 -12.47
CA LEU A 160 -3.72 14.38 -11.07
C LEU A 160 -2.49 15.16 -10.58
N VAL A 161 -2.70 16.23 -9.83
CA VAL A 161 -1.64 17.05 -9.23
C VAL A 161 -1.86 17.16 -7.72
N LEU A 162 -0.87 16.73 -6.93
CA LEU A 162 -0.88 16.82 -5.47
C LEU A 162 0.09 17.93 -5.03
N VAL A 163 -0.44 19.04 -4.53
CA VAL A 163 0.35 20.17 -4.02
C VAL A 163 0.53 20.00 -2.52
N TRP A 164 1.74 19.63 -2.09
CA TRP A 164 2.02 19.21 -0.73
C TRP A 164 2.51 20.36 0.17
N GLY A 165 1.56 21.20 0.60
CA GLY A 165 1.84 22.39 1.41
C GLY A 165 2.39 22.13 2.82
N ALA A 166 2.37 20.88 3.30
CA ALA A 166 2.92 20.50 4.61
C ALA A 166 4.44 20.25 4.63
N THR A 167 5.10 20.48 3.50
CA THR A 167 6.53 20.22 3.25
C THR A 167 7.22 21.48 2.75
N GLU A 168 8.49 21.37 2.35
CA GLU A 168 9.26 22.48 1.78
C GLU A 168 8.62 22.96 0.46
N LEU A 169 7.77 23.98 0.56
CA LEU A 169 7.04 24.54 -0.58
C LEU A 169 6.96 26.06 -0.46
N HIS A 170 7.64 26.76 -1.36
CA HIS A 170 7.58 28.20 -1.43
C HIS A 170 6.19 28.63 -1.94
N HIS A 171 5.56 29.59 -1.27
CA HIS A 171 4.21 30.10 -1.60
C HIS A 171 4.07 30.54 -3.08
N LYS A 172 5.17 30.99 -3.69
CA LYS A 172 5.21 31.35 -5.11
C LYS A 172 5.10 30.15 -6.05
N VAL A 173 5.71 29.01 -5.68
CA VAL A 173 5.64 27.77 -6.46
C VAL A 173 4.25 27.15 -6.32
N SER A 174 3.70 27.06 -5.11
CA SER A 174 2.35 26.55 -4.90
C SER A 174 1.30 27.36 -5.68
N GLY A 175 1.42 28.69 -5.65
CA GLY A 175 0.55 29.60 -6.38
C GLY A 175 0.48 29.33 -7.88
N HIS A 176 1.56 28.86 -8.51
CA HIS A 176 1.55 28.51 -9.93
C HIS A 176 0.69 27.28 -10.26
N TYR A 177 0.50 26.37 -9.30
CA TYR A 177 -0.34 25.18 -9.47
C TYR A 177 -1.79 25.43 -9.02
N THR A 178 -1.98 26.16 -7.92
CA THR A 178 -3.32 26.39 -7.35
C THR A 178 -4.12 27.45 -8.09
N ASN A 179 -3.45 28.39 -8.76
CA ASN A 179 -4.11 29.50 -9.49
C ASN A 179 -4.23 29.27 -11.00
N GLY A 180 -4.07 28.03 -11.48
CA GLY A 180 -4.16 27.71 -12.91
C GLY A 180 -5.55 27.96 -13.54
N GLY A 181 -6.57 28.27 -12.73
CA GLY A 181 -7.92 28.59 -13.17
C GLY A 181 -8.89 27.40 -13.10
N PRO A 182 -10.17 27.61 -13.43
CA PRO A 182 -11.23 26.60 -13.27
C PRO A 182 -11.01 25.32 -14.08
N ALA A 183 -10.20 25.37 -15.13
CA ALA A 183 -9.91 24.22 -15.99
C ALA A 183 -9.12 23.11 -15.25
N TYR A 184 -8.31 23.46 -14.25
CA TYR A 184 -7.46 22.50 -13.53
C TYR A 184 -7.96 22.15 -12.13
N SER A 185 -8.95 22.87 -11.60
CA SER A 185 -9.45 22.70 -10.22
C SER A 185 -9.95 21.29 -9.93
N ARG A 186 -10.43 20.56 -10.95
CA ARG A 186 -10.89 19.17 -10.83
C ARG A 186 -9.78 18.14 -10.67
N LYS A 187 -8.51 18.51 -10.89
CA LYS A 187 -7.37 17.59 -10.79
C LYS A 187 -6.24 18.08 -9.90
N VAL A 188 -6.36 19.26 -9.30
CA VAL A 188 -5.37 19.81 -8.36
C VAL A 188 -5.88 19.63 -6.94
N VAL A 189 -5.11 18.94 -6.11
CA VAL A 189 -5.42 18.67 -4.70
C VAL A 189 -4.39 19.37 -3.83
N HIS A 190 -4.85 20.23 -2.93
CA HIS A 190 -3.98 20.85 -1.94
C HIS A 190 -3.91 19.98 -0.67
N VAL A 191 -2.74 19.43 -0.41
CA VAL A 191 -2.50 18.50 0.69
C VAL A 191 -1.80 19.24 1.83
N VAL A 192 -2.53 19.46 2.91
CA VAL A 192 -2.06 20.19 4.10
C VAL A 192 -1.51 19.28 5.22
N LYS A 193 -1.66 17.96 5.07
CA LYS A 193 -1.20 16.97 6.06
C LYS A 193 0.23 16.50 5.76
N ARG A 194 1.00 16.22 6.81
CA ARG A 194 2.36 15.65 6.70
C ARG A 194 2.30 14.12 6.53
N GLY A 195 3.36 13.57 5.93
CA GLY A 195 3.55 12.13 5.73
C GLY A 195 3.01 11.59 4.41
N VAL A 196 3.72 10.60 3.84
CA VAL A 196 3.39 9.98 2.55
C VAL A 196 2.00 9.36 2.55
N ALA A 197 1.62 8.64 3.61
CA ALA A 197 0.27 8.06 3.70
C ALA A 197 -0.83 9.11 3.55
N ALA A 198 -0.71 10.24 4.26
CA ALA A 198 -1.70 11.31 4.20
C ALA A 198 -1.75 11.98 2.82
N LEU A 199 -0.60 12.19 2.16
CA LEU A 199 -0.54 12.69 0.78
C LEU A 199 -1.36 11.83 -0.18
N LEU A 200 -1.12 10.52 -0.13
CA LEU A 200 -1.76 9.57 -1.03
C LEU A 200 -3.25 9.37 -0.70
N GLU A 201 -3.62 9.38 0.59
CA GLU A 201 -5.01 9.29 1.04
C GLU A 201 -5.87 10.49 0.60
N GLU A 202 -5.32 11.71 0.61
CA GLU A 202 -6.00 12.88 0.06
C GLU A 202 -6.20 12.75 -1.46
N GLY A 203 -5.20 12.22 -2.18
CA GLY A 203 -5.33 11.90 -3.60
C GLY A 203 -6.42 10.87 -3.89
N ILE A 204 -6.49 9.79 -3.10
CA ILE A 204 -7.57 8.78 -3.19
C ILE A 204 -8.93 9.44 -2.97
N THR A 205 -9.08 10.18 -1.88
CA THR A 205 -10.33 10.83 -1.50
C THR A 205 -10.82 11.78 -2.58
N HIS A 206 -9.91 12.51 -3.23
CA HIS A 206 -10.24 13.39 -4.34
C HIS A 206 -10.76 12.62 -5.56
N LEU A 207 -10.09 11.54 -5.94
CA LEU A 207 -10.51 10.71 -7.08
C LEU A 207 -11.88 10.06 -6.84
N GLU A 208 -12.16 9.63 -5.61
CA GLU A 208 -13.45 9.05 -5.24
C GLU A 208 -14.60 10.07 -5.23
N ARG A 209 -14.32 11.36 -4.94
CA ARG A 209 -15.33 12.42 -4.93
C ARG A 209 -15.63 13.03 -6.31
N THR A 210 -14.69 12.96 -7.23
CA THR A 210 -14.79 13.63 -8.54
C THR A 210 -15.50 12.77 -9.59
N ARG A 211 -15.92 11.56 -9.23
CA ARG A 211 -16.72 10.64 -10.06
C ARG A 211 -18.19 10.66 -9.70
#